data_AF-A0AAD2VCY8-F1
#
_entry.id   AF-A0AAD2VCY8-F1
#
_cell.length_a   1.000
_cell.length_b   1.000
_cell.length_c   1.000
_cell.angle_alpha   90.00
_cell.angle_beta   90.00
_cell.angle_gamma   90.00
#
_symmetry.space_group_name_H-M   'P 1'
#
loop_
_entity.id
_entity.type
_entity.pdbx_description
1 polymer ?
#
loop_
_entity_poly.entity_id
_entity_poly.type
_entity_poly.pdbx_seq_one_letter_code
_entity_poly.pdbx_strand_id
1 'polypeptide(L)' 'MPISGKPYPEAFKIEVVKQIVDHGHSVSSV' A
#
# COMPACT_ATOMS: atom_id res chain seq x y z
N MET A 1 -12.55 -23.45 -1.79
CA MET A 1 -12.32 -22.36 -2.77
C MET A 1 -10.88 -21.91 -2.61
N PRO A 2 -9.97 -22.10 -3.58
CA PRO A 2 -8.64 -21.54 -3.44
C PRO A 2 -8.81 -20.02 -3.57
N ILE A 3 -8.37 -19.27 -2.56
CA ILE A 3 -8.22 -17.82 -2.68
C ILE A 3 -7.21 -17.64 -3.80
N SER A 4 -7.68 -17.21 -4.97
CA SER A 4 -6.82 -16.85 -6.09
C SER A 4 -6.05 -15.60 -5.70
N GLY A 5 -5.05 -15.78 -4.83
CA GLY A 5 -4.10 -14.77 -4.42
C GLY A 5 -3.18 -14.51 -5.59
N LYS A 6 -3.67 -13.79 -6.60
CA LYS A 6 -2.80 -13.20 -7.61
C LYS A 6 -1.77 -12.38 -6.82
N PRO A 7 -0.46 -12.65 -6.96
CA PRO A 7 0.54 -11.82 -6.30
C PRO A 7 0.30 -10.39 -6.78
N TYR A 8 0.08 -9.47 -5.84
CA TYR A 8 -0.04 -8.06 -6.16
C TYR A 8 1.17 -7.68 -7.02
N PRO A 9 0.97 -7.03 -8.18
CA PRO A 9 2.06 -6.59 -9.02
C PRO A 9 3.07 -5.82 -8.17
N GLU A 10 4.37 -6.05 -8.35
CA GLU A 10 5.43 -5.37 -7.58
C GLU A 10 5.21 -3.84 -7.54
N ALA A 11 4.75 -3.29 -8.67
CA ALA A 11 4.38 -1.87 -8.83
C ALA A 11 3.30 -1.41 -7.85
N PHE A 12 2.31 -2.26 -7.56
CA PHE A 12 1.22 -1.95 -6.63
C PHE A 12 1.72 -1.82 -5.19
N LYS A 13 2.68 -2.66 -4.76
CA LYS A 13 3.25 -2.56 -3.41
C LYS A 13 3.93 -1.21 -3.20
N ILE A 14 4.67 -0.71 -4.21
CA ILE A 14 5.41 0.55 -4.12
C ILE A 14 4.46 1.75 -4.09
N GLU A 15 3.43 1.74 -4.93
CA GLU A 15 2.42 2.81 -4.96
C GLU A 15 1.63 2.89 -3.65
N VAL A 16 1.22 1.74 -3.11
CA VAL A 16 0.52 1.66 -1.82
C VAL A 16 1.42 2.11 -0.67
N VAL A 17 2.69 1.70 -0.65
CA VAL A 17 3.64 2.16 0.38
C VAL A 17 3.84 3.67 0.28
N LYS A 18 3.96 4.23 -0.93
CA LYS A 18 4.08 5.68 -1.13
C LYS A 18 2.84 6.43 -0.62
N GLN A 19 1.63 5.97 -0.98
CA GLN A 19 0.38 6.56 -0.47
C GLN A 19 0.29 6.49 1.05
N ILE A 20 0.68 5.38 1.67
CA ILE A 20 0.68 5.22 3.13
C ILE A 20 1.70 6.15 3.79
N VAL A 21 2.87 6.36 3.19
CA VAL A 21 3.88 7.29 3.71
C VAL A 21 3.42 8.74 3.59
N ASP A 22 2.90 9.15 2.43
CA ASP A 22 2.37 10.50 2.20
C ASP A 22 1.17 10.80 3.13
N HIS A 23 0.26 9.83 3.26
CA HIS A 23 -0.90 9.97 4.14
C HIS A 23 -0.52 9.86 5.63
N GLY A 24 0.36 8.92 5.99
CA GLY A 24 0.86 8.71 7.34
C GLY A 24 1.65 9.90 7.89
N HIS A 25 2.36 10.63 7.02
CA HIS A 25 2.99 11.89 7.38
C HIS A 25 1.96 12.97 7.74
N SER A 26 0.80 12.96 7.09
CA SER A 26 -0.29 13.91 7.36
C SER A 26 -1.02 13.64 8.69
N VAL A 27 -1.08 12.37 9.14
CA VAL A 27 -1.71 12.02 10.43
C VAL A 27 -0.78 12.25 11.63
N SER A 28 0.53 12.43 11.41
CA SER A 28 1.50 12.66 12.47
C SER A 28 1.62 14.14 12.90
N SER A 29 0.86 15.05 12.29
CA SER A 29 0.84 16.47 12.66
C SER A 29 -0.22 16.69 13.76
N VAL A 30 0.13 16.35 15.01
CA VAL A 30 -0.60 16.73 16.25
C VAL A 30 -0.06 18.02 16.84
#